data_AF-A0A139TR00-F1
#
_entry.id   AF-A0A139TR00-F1
#
_cell.length_a   1.000
_cell.length_b   1.000
_cell.length_c   1.000
_cell.angle_alpha   90.00
_cell.angle_beta   90.00
_cell.angle_gamma   90.00
#
_symmetry.space_group_name_H-M   'P 1'
#
loop_
_entity.id
_entity.type
_entity.pdbx_description
1 polymer ?
#
loop_
_entity_poly.entity_id
_entity_poly.type
_entity_poly.pdbx_seq_one_letter_code
_entity_poly.pdbx_strand_id
1 'polypeptide(L)'
;MNTRTVTSLWVGEELPLMSVLCIKSFLDHGHAFQLFTYKSYDNIPAGTLVRDARDILPEDAIFHDSHNSLAPFSDWFRMKFLSQEGGFWVDMDVICLGDELPSSPFWFCKEWSEVVAVGAMAFPSGHSIPATLCCLAEDPALPVPWDSPEEVRAKKELLRRVPDVADRRRQVPWGFCGPTGMTRALRHYGLFGQAAPSSHMYPVPWTRWRDCYNGNIRLAGPELSNAWCVHLWGEMARREPDAWENMRRNSLVGELLDRHLPDHAGRPAPGPRKKVNILVGICSCTGAADRRKACRETWLSHLQEGVECRFFLGRRTPLPNEPDVVALWVEDDYRHLPAKGLAFYKYALEHYEFDWLFKCDDDTYLVLDRLESLCDGRYDLVGDMSLADRGFPSGGAGYLMSRALVEDMVAHGDRVPVAGAEDVIFGKLARELGARIHATPRLFLSHVPAPHRLNDRVSAHWCSPGRLHGIEALFYDKPVAVYDAVHPYWRDELLFFTHDRFMRGASGCTGRYTLQDGVLTLFWDNWEPETLKADGHGFSRGSFFLTPAAGSRPIPFPESVS
;
A
#
# COMPACT_ATOMS: atom_id res chain seq x y z
N MET A 1 2.50 27.23 29.77
CA MET A 1 1.42 26.49 29.09
C MET A 1 0.32 27.48 28.74
N ASN A 2 -0.08 27.53 27.48
CA ASN A 2 -1.11 28.44 27.01
C ASN A 2 -2.44 27.68 26.93
N THR A 3 -3.07 27.45 28.09
CA THR A 3 -4.31 26.69 28.18
C THR A 3 -5.44 27.39 27.42
N ARG A 4 -6.09 26.67 26.50
CA ARG A 4 -7.23 27.17 25.71
C ARG A 4 -8.44 26.29 25.88
N THR A 5 -9.60 26.91 25.69
CA THR A 5 -10.85 26.18 25.40
C THR A 5 -10.96 25.99 23.91
N VAL A 6 -10.97 24.72 23.49
CA VAL A 6 -11.14 24.28 22.11
C VAL A 6 -12.59 23.84 21.93
N THR A 7 -13.22 24.26 20.84
CA THR A 7 -14.64 23.99 20.58
C THR A 7 -14.81 23.20 19.29
N SER A 8 -15.74 22.22 19.32
CA SER A 8 -16.10 21.41 18.16
C SER A 8 -17.58 21.07 18.14
N LEU A 9 -18.05 20.53 17.02
CA LEU A 9 -19.40 20.00 16.83
C LEU A 9 -19.33 18.53 16.43
N TRP A 10 -20.22 17.72 17.02
CA TRP A 10 -20.50 16.38 16.52
C TRP A 10 -22.00 16.17 16.28
N VAL A 11 -22.33 15.75 15.05
CA VAL A 11 -23.68 15.36 14.63
C VAL A 11 -23.59 13.97 14.01
N GLY A 12 -24.12 12.98 14.70
CA GLY A 12 -24.14 11.60 14.24
C GLY A 12 -25.03 10.75 15.14
N GLU A 13 -25.21 9.49 14.77
CA GLU A 13 -25.87 8.50 15.64
C GLU A 13 -24.93 8.02 16.76
N GLU A 14 -23.63 7.95 16.47
CA GLU A 14 -22.59 7.49 17.38
C GLU A 14 -21.42 8.47 17.36
N LEU A 15 -20.65 8.52 18.45
CA LEU A 15 -19.39 9.26 18.52
C LEU A 15 -18.23 8.29 18.18
N PRO A 16 -17.62 8.40 16.98
CA PRO A 16 -16.64 7.44 16.51
C PRO A 16 -15.30 7.57 17.25
N LEU A 17 -14.47 6.52 17.16
CA LEU A 17 -13.17 6.46 17.82
C LEU A 17 -12.26 7.67 17.48
N MET A 18 -12.29 8.16 16.24
CA MET A 18 -11.57 9.37 15.83
C MET A 18 -11.94 10.59 16.68
N SER A 19 -13.24 10.79 16.89
CA SER A 19 -13.77 11.91 17.63
C SER A 19 -13.41 11.83 19.11
N VAL A 20 -13.43 10.61 19.67
CA VAL A 20 -12.95 10.36 21.04
C VAL A 20 -11.45 10.65 21.15
N LEU A 21 -10.64 10.24 20.17
CA LEU A 21 -9.20 10.52 20.10
C LEU A 21 -8.92 12.03 20.00
N CYS A 22 -9.66 12.76 19.16
CA CYS A 22 -9.59 14.22 19.06
C CYS A 22 -9.76 14.86 20.44
N ILE A 23 -10.90 14.61 21.09
CA ILE A 23 -11.20 15.15 22.43
C ILE A 23 -10.09 14.81 23.43
N LYS A 24 -9.72 13.52 23.51
CA LYS A 24 -8.75 13.03 24.49
C LYS A 24 -7.37 13.64 24.29
N SER A 25 -6.94 13.83 23.04
CA SER A 25 -5.63 14.45 22.74
C SER A 25 -5.51 15.86 23.30
N PHE A 26 -6.54 16.70 23.16
CA PHE A 26 -6.52 18.05 23.73
C PHE A 26 -6.56 18.04 25.26
N LEU A 27 -7.39 17.16 25.85
CA LEU A 27 -7.47 17.03 27.31
C LEU A 27 -6.14 16.58 27.92
N ASP A 28 -5.44 15.64 27.29
CA ASP A 28 -4.14 15.13 27.75
C ASP A 28 -3.03 16.19 27.70
N HIS A 29 -3.13 17.13 26.77
CA HIS A 29 -2.25 18.30 26.67
C HIS A 29 -2.73 19.49 27.52
N GLY A 30 -3.71 19.28 28.41
CA GLY A 30 -4.15 20.28 29.37
C GLY A 30 -5.01 21.40 28.78
N HIS A 31 -5.56 21.21 27.58
CA HIS A 31 -6.54 22.12 26.98
C HIS A 31 -7.96 21.71 27.38
N ALA A 32 -8.83 22.69 27.64
CA ALA A 32 -10.24 22.42 27.85
C ALA A 32 -10.92 22.12 26.52
N PHE A 33 -11.82 21.15 26.48
CA PHE A 33 -12.53 20.78 25.26
C PHE A 33 -14.04 20.94 25.43
N GLN A 34 -14.66 21.74 24.57
CA GLN A 34 -16.10 21.96 24.50
C GLN A 34 -16.68 21.25 23.27
N LEU A 35 -17.62 20.34 23.50
CA LEU A 35 -18.31 19.62 22.45
C LEU A 35 -19.77 20.07 22.36
N PHE A 36 -20.14 20.65 21.22
CA PHE A 36 -21.54 20.82 20.85
C PHE A 36 -22.10 19.53 20.25
N THR A 37 -23.29 19.14 20.68
CA THR A 37 -24.03 18.05 20.05
C THR A 37 -25.53 18.14 20.32
N TYR A 38 -26.32 17.49 19.48
CA TYR A 38 -27.79 17.40 19.62
C TYR A 38 -28.24 16.21 20.48
N LYS A 39 -27.33 15.25 20.72
CA LYS A 39 -27.58 13.97 21.39
C LYS A 39 -26.58 13.73 22.51
N SER A 40 -26.87 12.79 23.41
CA SER A 40 -25.92 12.34 24.43
C SER A 40 -25.18 11.08 23.96
N TYR A 41 -23.90 10.96 24.29
CA TYR A 41 -23.10 9.76 24.01
C TYR A 41 -22.37 9.31 25.29
N ASP A 42 -22.33 8.00 25.52
CA ASP A 42 -21.73 7.43 26.74
C ASP A 42 -20.19 7.43 26.71
N ASN A 43 -19.60 7.49 25.51
CA ASN A 43 -18.16 7.40 25.30
C ASN A 43 -17.48 8.77 25.14
N ILE A 44 -18.12 9.87 25.56
CA ILE A 44 -17.46 11.19 25.63
C ILE A 44 -16.37 11.12 26.71
N PRO A 45 -15.11 11.48 26.41
CA PRO A 45 -14.04 11.52 27.41
C PRO A 45 -14.39 12.37 28.64
N ALA A 46 -14.01 11.88 29.82
CA ALA A 46 -14.19 12.62 31.06
C ALA A 46 -13.42 13.94 31.03
N GLY A 47 -14.06 15.03 31.45
CA GLY A 47 -13.51 16.39 31.42
C GLY A 47 -13.97 17.24 30.22
N THR A 48 -14.67 16.65 29.25
CA THR A 48 -15.30 17.41 28.17
C THR A 48 -16.48 18.25 28.65
N LEU A 49 -16.52 19.51 28.24
CA LEU A 49 -17.64 20.42 28.44
C LEU A 49 -18.68 20.19 27.33
N VAL A 50 -19.75 19.47 27.63
CA VAL A 50 -20.80 19.19 26.65
C VAL A 50 -21.85 20.30 26.66
N ARG A 51 -22.19 20.82 25.47
CA ARG A 51 -23.26 21.83 25.28
C ARG A 51 -24.26 21.38 24.23
N ASP A 52 -25.51 21.82 24.38
CA ASP A 52 -26.55 21.56 23.40
C ASP A 52 -26.28 22.40 22.14
N ALA A 53 -26.15 21.74 20.99
CA ALA A 53 -25.96 22.39 19.70
C ALA A 53 -27.13 23.31 19.30
N ARG A 54 -28.33 23.10 19.89
CA ARG A 54 -29.52 23.95 19.72
C ARG A 54 -29.31 25.40 20.19
N ASP A 55 -28.31 25.64 21.03
CA ASP A 55 -27.90 27.00 21.43
C ASP A 55 -27.39 27.83 20.24
N ILE A 56 -26.85 27.18 19.21
CA ILE A 56 -26.27 27.82 18.03
C ILE A 56 -27.21 27.67 16.83
N LEU A 57 -27.60 26.44 16.48
CA LEU A 57 -28.53 26.15 15.38
C LEU A 57 -29.55 25.09 15.80
N PRO A 58 -30.83 25.23 15.43
CA PRO A 58 -31.83 24.22 15.75
C PRO A 58 -31.56 22.93 14.97
N GLU A 59 -32.01 21.81 15.51
CA GLU A 59 -31.74 20.47 14.95
C GLU A 59 -32.42 20.25 13.59
N ASP A 60 -33.57 20.88 13.34
CA ASP A 60 -34.29 20.83 12.06
C ASP A 60 -33.59 21.60 10.94
N ALA A 61 -32.55 22.39 11.27
CA ALA A 61 -31.70 23.05 10.30
C ALA A 61 -30.59 22.14 9.73
N ILE A 62 -30.42 20.92 10.27
CA ILE A 62 -29.43 19.96 9.76
C ILE A 62 -29.77 19.56 8.33
N PHE A 63 -28.77 19.64 7.44
CA PHE A 63 -28.90 19.20 6.06
C PHE A 63 -27.60 18.59 5.55
N HIS A 64 -27.73 17.78 4.49
CA HIS A 64 -26.61 17.25 3.72
C HIS A 64 -26.64 17.86 2.32
N ASP A 65 -25.47 17.98 1.71
CA ASP A 65 -25.35 18.38 0.30
C ASP A 65 -25.79 17.26 -0.66
N SER A 66 -25.68 17.54 -1.97
CA SER A 66 -26.01 16.58 -3.03
C SER A 66 -25.15 15.31 -3.05
N HIS A 67 -24.02 15.27 -2.32
CA HIS A 67 -23.14 14.11 -2.16
C HIS A 67 -23.30 13.45 -0.78
N ASN A 68 -24.38 13.78 -0.05
CA ASN A 68 -24.66 13.31 1.28
C ASN A 68 -23.61 13.74 2.34
N SER A 69 -22.88 14.82 2.10
CA SER A 69 -21.90 15.38 3.05
C SER A 69 -22.57 16.36 4.02
N LEU A 70 -22.23 16.23 5.30
CA LEU A 70 -22.62 17.17 6.35
C LEU A 70 -21.77 18.46 6.35
N ALA A 71 -20.68 18.51 5.57
CA ALA A 71 -19.69 19.58 5.64
C ALA A 71 -20.29 21.00 5.53
N PRO A 72 -21.24 21.30 4.61
CA PRO A 72 -21.82 22.64 4.54
C PRO A 72 -22.64 23.05 5.77
N PHE A 73 -23.32 22.10 6.42
CA PHE A 73 -24.01 22.37 7.69
C PHE A 73 -22.99 22.64 8.81
N SER A 74 -21.93 21.83 8.89
CA SER A 74 -20.84 22.05 9.85
C SER A 74 -20.15 23.41 9.63
N ASP A 75 -19.96 23.82 8.37
CA ASP A 75 -19.44 25.15 8.02
C ASP A 75 -20.36 26.26 8.54
N TRP A 76 -21.67 26.13 8.34
CA TRP A 76 -22.64 27.10 8.87
C TRP A 76 -22.59 27.19 10.39
N PHE A 77 -22.63 26.05 11.08
CA PHE A 77 -22.58 26.00 12.53
C PHE A 77 -21.30 26.66 13.06
N ARG A 78 -20.14 26.31 12.49
CA ARG A 78 -18.84 26.86 12.84
C ARG A 78 -18.82 28.38 12.71
N MET A 79 -19.27 28.90 11.56
CA MET A 79 -19.27 30.35 11.31
C MET A 79 -20.24 31.09 12.23
N LYS A 80 -21.39 30.48 12.54
CA LYS A 80 -22.36 31.06 13.47
C LYS A 80 -21.81 31.11 14.89
N PHE A 81 -21.25 30.01 15.38
CA PHE A 81 -20.58 29.96 16.69
C PHE A 81 -19.45 31.01 16.78
N LEU A 82 -18.54 31.04 15.81
CA LEU A 82 -17.42 31.98 15.82
C LEU A 82 -17.87 33.45 15.70
N SER A 83 -18.97 33.71 14.99
CA SER A 83 -19.55 35.05 14.92
C SER A 83 -20.20 35.48 16.25
N GLN A 84 -20.88 34.56 16.94
CA GLN A 84 -21.64 34.86 18.16
C GLN A 84 -20.75 34.89 19.41
N GLU A 85 -19.98 33.82 19.62
CA GLU A 85 -19.19 33.62 20.84
C GLU A 85 -17.69 33.83 20.61
N GLY A 86 -17.20 33.60 19.39
CA GLY A 86 -15.78 33.56 19.09
C GLY A 86 -15.07 32.39 19.78
N GLY A 87 -13.74 32.41 19.81
CA GLY A 87 -12.92 31.37 20.43
C GLY A 87 -12.17 30.52 19.42
N PHE A 88 -11.73 29.33 19.83
CA PHE A 88 -10.91 28.43 19.04
C PHE A 88 -11.73 27.21 18.59
N TRP A 89 -11.87 27.03 17.28
CA TRP A 89 -12.56 25.90 16.68
C TRP A 89 -11.56 24.86 16.18
N VAL A 90 -11.89 23.57 16.37
CA VAL A 90 -11.29 22.47 15.60
C VAL A 90 -12.35 21.48 15.09
N ASP A 91 -12.09 20.83 13.96
CA ASP A 91 -12.90 19.70 13.49
C ASP A 91 -12.59 18.43 14.31
N MET A 92 -13.54 17.49 14.34
CA MET A 92 -13.50 16.29 15.21
C MET A 92 -12.50 15.20 14.76
N ASP A 93 -11.67 15.51 13.76
CA ASP A 93 -10.59 14.69 13.22
C ASP A 93 -9.23 15.42 13.28
N VAL A 94 -9.14 16.51 14.04
CA VAL A 94 -7.89 17.20 14.37
C VAL A 94 -7.35 16.69 15.70
N ILE A 95 -6.14 16.12 15.70
CA ILE A 95 -5.50 15.57 16.90
C ILE A 95 -4.41 16.50 17.39
N CYS A 96 -4.44 16.84 18.67
CA CYS A 96 -3.43 17.65 19.34
C CYS A 96 -2.16 16.83 19.58
N LEU A 97 -0.99 17.38 19.21
CA LEU A 97 0.30 16.69 19.29
C LEU A 97 1.18 17.17 20.45
N GLY A 98 0.81 18.29 21.09
CA GLY A 98 1.61 18.96 22.11
C GLY A 98 0.86 20.09 22.80
N ASP A 99 1.52 20.74 23.76
CA ASP A 99 0.91 21.78 24.60
C ASP A 99 0.84 23.18 23.93
N GLU A 100 1.35 23.28 22.69
CA GLU A 100 1.42 24.53 21.93
C GLU A 100 0.17 24.71 21.07
N LEU A 101 -0.58 25.76 21.36
CA LEU A 101 -1.62 26.30 20.49
C LEU A 101 -1.38 27.80 20.29
N PRO A 102 -1.90 28.39 19.19
CA PRO A 102 -1.78 29.83 18.94
C PRO A 102 -2.19 30.63 20.18
N SER A 103 -1.55 31.76 20.49
CA SER A 103 -1.98 32.62 21.60
C SER A 103 -2.96 33.71 21.18
N SER A 104 -2.90 34.11 19.91
CA SER A 104 -3.78 35.14 19.34
C SER A 104 -5.24 34.69 19.29
N PRO A 105 -6.21 35.49 19.74
CA PRO A 105 -7.65 35.21 19.59
C PRO A 105 -8.12 35.33 18.13
N PHE A 106 -7.23 35.77 17.23
CA PHE A 106 -7.45 35.86 15.79
C PHE A 106 -6.35 35.07 15.06
N TRP A 107 -6.70 33.92 14.51
CA TRP A 107 -5.73 32.98 13.92
C TRP A 107 -6.37 32.02 12.92
N PHE A 108 -5.65 31.67 11.86
CA PHE A 108 -6.08 30.70 10.85
C PHE A 108 -4.84 30.13 10.14
N CYS A 109 -5.00 28.97 9.51
CA CYS A 109 -3.89 28.20 8.96
C CYS A 109 -4.18 27.76 7.52
N LYS A 110 -3.14 27.81 6.68
CA LYS A 110 -3.20 27.29 5.32
C LYS A 110 -3.39 25.77 5.35
N GLU A 111 -4.19 25.25 4.44
CA GLU A 111 -4.15 23.82 4.10
C GLU A 111 -2.98 23.55 3.15
N TRP A 112 -2.85 24.41 2.14
CA TRP A 112 -1.77 24.45 1.16
C TRP A 112 -1.60 25.89 0.64
N SER A 113 -0.66 26.12 -0.29
CA SER A 113 -0.17 27.47 -0.62
C SER A 113 -1.26 28.51 -0.90
N GLU A 114 -2.35 28.10 -1.55
CA GLU A 114 -3.43 28.98 -2.02
C GLU A 114 -4.70 28.98 -1.16
N VAL A 115 -4.85 28.04 -0.22
CA VAL A 115 -6.12 27.80 0.50
C VAL A 115 -5.91 27.82 2.00
N VAL A 116 -6.79 28.53 2.70
CA VAL A 116 -6.94 28.47 4.16
C VAL A 116 -8.01 27.44 4.49
N ALA A 117 -7.64 26.45 5.30
CA ALA A 117 -8.59 25.44 5.78
C ALA A 117 -9.48 26.00 6.89
N VAL A 118 -10.58 25.30 7.13
CA VAL A 118 -11.55 25.67 8.17
C VAL A 118 -11.65 24.70 9.34
N GLY A 119 -10.84 23.65 9.33
CA GLY A 119 -10.84 22.65 10.39
C GLY A 119 -10.07 23.07 11.65
N ALA A 120 -9.39 24.22 11.64
CA ALA A 120 -8.75 24.79 12.83
C ALA A 120 -8.61 26.32 12.68
N MET A 121 -9.27 27.10 13.54
CA MET A 121 -9.22 28.57 13.48
C MET A 121 -9.62 29.24 14.79
N ALA A 122 -9.25 30.51 14.94
CA ALA A 122 -9.64 31.36 16.04
C ALA A 122 -10.16 32.70 15.54
N PHE A 123 -11.29 33.15 16.04
CA PHE A 123 -11.79 34.51 15.79
C PHE A 123 -12.33 35.13 17.08
N PRO A 124 -12.18 36.45 17.29
CA PRO A 124 -12.91 37.14 18.33
C PRO A 124 -14.40 37.18 17.98
N SER A 125 -15.25 37.23 19.01
CA SER A 125 -16.70 37.42 18.84
C SER A 125 -16.99 38.68 18.01
N GLY A 126 -17.99 38.61 17.14
CA GLY A 126 -18.42 39.72 16.29
C GLY A 126 -17.49 40.03 15.11
N HIS A 127 -16.48 39.20 14.81
CA HIS A 127 -15.61 39.42 13.66
C HIS A 127 -16.38 39.32 12.32
N SER A 128 -16.11 40.24 11.38
CA SER A 128 -16.86 40.40 10.13
C SER A 128 -16.79 39.19 9.19
N ILE A 129 -15.66 38.47 9.15
CA ILE A 129 -15.48 37.30 8.30
C ILE A 129 -16.44 36.15 8.69
N PRO A 130 -16.40 35.58 9.93
CA PRO A 130 -17.37 34.58 10.34
C PRO A 130 -18.82 35.07 10.20
N ALA A 131 -19.11 36.34 10.53
CA ALA A 131 -20.44 36.90 10.39
C ALA A 131 -20.95 36.87 8.93
N THR A 132 -20.10 37.29 7.98
CA THR A 132 -20.46 37.31 6.56
C THR A 132 -20.61 35.90 5.99
N LEU A 133 -19.73 34.96 6.37
CA LEU A 133 -19.83 33.56 5.97
C LEU A 133 -21.05 32.86 6.59
N CYS A 134 -21.42 33.23 7.82
CA CYS A 134 -22.65 32.78 8.46
C CYS A 134 -23.88 33.24 7.65
N CYS A 135 -23.98 34.53 7.32
CA CYS A 135 -25.08 35.04 6.50
C CYS A 135 -25.12 34.40 5.11
N LEU A 136 -23.96 34.11 4.51
CA LEU A 136 -23.87 33.42 3.23
C LEU A 136 -24.30 31.95 3.32
N ALA A 137 -24.03 31.27 4.44
CA ALA A 137 -24.52 29.92 4.68
C ALA A 137 -26.03 29.90 4.97
N GLU A 138 -26.54 30.94 5.64
CA GLU A 138 -27.97 31.14 5.85
C GLU A 138 -28.72 31.35 4.54
N ASP A 139 -28.21 32.17 3.63
CA ASP A 139 -28.78 32.31 2.29
C ASP A 139 -27.67 32.26 1.21
N PRO A 140 -27.50 31.11 0.54
CA PRO A 140 -26.47 30.96 -0.51
C PRO A 140 -26.60 31.93 -1.69
N ALA A 141 -27.77 32.54 -1.86
CA ALA A 141 -28.01 33.57 -2.88
C ALA A 141 -27.63 34.99 -2.42
N LEU A 142 -27.20 35.17 -1.16
CA LEU A 142 -26.80 36.47 -0.62
C LEU A 142 -25.54 36.98 -1.34
N PRO A 143 -25.58 38.17 -1.96
CA PRO A 143 -24.40 38.82 -2.50
C PRO A 143 -23.44 39.21 -1.37
N VAL A 144 -22.16 38.91 -1.53
CA VAL A 144 -21.10 39.24 -0.57
C VAL A 144 -20.03 40.14 -1.21
N PRO A 145 -19.23 40.88 -0.42
CA PRO A 145 -18.32 41.92 -0.94
C PRO A 145 -17.28 41.44 -1.97
N TRP A 146 -16.98 40.14 -1.99
CA TRP A 146 -16.01 39.53 -2.89
C TRP A 146 -16.63 38.78 -4.07
N ASP A 147 -17.94 38.92 -4.30
CA ASP A 147 -18.57 38.41 -5.50
C ASP A 147 -18.22 39.29 -6.71
N SER A 148 -17.88 38.64 -7.81
CA SER A 148 -17.83 39.26 -9.13
C SER A 148 -19.24 39.63 -9.64
N PRO A 149 -19.36 40.55 -10.61
CA PRO A 149 -20.65 40.87 -11.23
C PRO A 149 -21.36 39.65 -11.84
N GLU A 150 -20.61 38.65 -12.31
CA GLU A 150 -21.14 37.38 -12.83
C GLU A 150 -21.74 36.52 -11.74
N GLU A 151 -21.06 36.39 -10.61
CA GLU A 151 -21.57 35.63 -9.46
C GLU A 151 -22.79 36.29 -8.85
N VAL A 152 -22.84 37.63 -8.77
CA VAL A 152 -24.04 38.35 -8.34
C VAL A 152 -25.22 38.05 -9.28
N ARG A 153 -24.99 37.97 -10.60
CA ARG A 153 -26.03 37.56 -11.57
C ARG A 153 -26.43 36.09 -11.37
N ALA A 154 -25.47 35.19 -11.18
CA ALA A 154 -25.71 33.77 -10.95
C ALA A 154 -26.51 33.53 -9.65
N LYS A 155 -26.22 34.26 -8.58
CA LYS A 155 -26.97 34.22 -7.32
C LYS A 155 -28.41 34.72 -7.48
N LYS A 156 -28.63 35.80 -8.23
CA LYS A 156 -29.99 36.28 -8.58
C LYS A 156 -30.77 35.24 -9.37
N GLU A 157 -30.12 34.53 -10.29
CA GLU A 157 -30.76 33.46 -11.05
C GLU A 157 -31.03 32.22 -10.18
N LEU A 158 -30.10 31.85 -9.30
CA LEU A 158 -30.31 30.78 -8.33
C LEU A 158 -31.52 31.07 -7.44
N LEU A 159 -31.66 32.31 -6.95
CA LEU A 159 -32.80 32.74 -6.15
C LEU A 159 -34.14 32.59 -6.89
N ARG A 160 -34.17 32.86 -8.20
CA ARG A 160 -35.37 32.67 -9.05
C ARG A 160 -35.67 31.19 -9.29
N ARG A 161 -34.65 30.40 -9.58
CA ARG A 161 -34.78 28.98 -9.92
C ARG A 161 -35.11 28.11 -8.70
N VAL A 162 -34.58 28.46 -7.54
CA VAL A 162 -34.71 27.71 -6.28
C VAL A 162 -35.13 28.68 -5.18
N PRO A 163 -36.44 29.02 -5.06
CA PRO A 163 -36.92 30.01 -4.09
C PRO A 163 -36.84 29.55 -2.63
N ASP A 164 -36.87 28.25 -2.36
CA ASP A 164 -36.68 27.69 -1.03
C ASP A 164 -35.19 27.74 -0.63
N VAL A 165 -34.90 28.37 0.51
CA VAL A 165 -33.54 28.50 1.04
C VAL A 165 -32.96 27.15 1.48
N ALA A 166 -33.79 26.23 1.97
CA ALA A 166 -33.35 24.90 2.37
C ALA A 166 -32.83 24.12 1.16
N ASP A 167 -33.52 24.20 0.03
CA ASP A 167 -33.09 23.58 -1.23
C ASP A 167 -31.84 24.24 -1.80
N ARG A 168 -31.70 25.57 -1.67
CA ARG A 168 -30.46 26.27 -2.07
C ARG A 168 -29.27 25.77 -1.27
N ARG A 169 -29.42 25.60 0.05
CA ARG A 169 -28.35 25.10 0.94
C ARG A 169 -27.89 23.69 0.55
N ARG A 170 -28.80 22.80 0.15
CA ARG A 170 -28.45 21.44 -0.31
C ARG A 170 -27.70 21.41 -1.65
N GLN A 171 -27.75 22.50 -2.42
CA GLN A 171 -27.14 22.60 -3.75
C GLN A 171 -25.78 23.31 -3.76
N VAL A 172 -25.30 23.83 -2.63
CA VAL A 172 -24.01 24.53 -2.59
C VAL A 172 -22.85 23.57 -2.86
N PRO A 173 -21.83 23.99 -3.61
CA PRO A 173 -20.65 23.17 -3.80
C PRO A 173 -19.87 23.03 -2.48
N TRP A 174 -19.12 21.94 -2.35
CA TRP A 174 -18.24 21.72 -1.21
C TRP A 174 -17.27 22.92 -1.04
N GLY A 175 -17.07 23.34 0.21
CA GLY A 175 -16.19 24.45 0.56
C GLY A 175 -16.75 25.86 0.29
N PHE A 176 -18.01 25.98 -0.16
CA PHE A 176 -18.64 27.27 -0.46
C PHE A 176 -18.57 28.28 0.70
N CYS A 177 -18.93 27.86 1.92
CA CYS A 177 -18.70 28.63 3.16
C CYS A 177 -17.55 28.08 4.00
N GLY A 178 -16.94 26.97 3.56
CA GLY A 178 -15.75 26.36 4.13
C GLY A 178 -14.45 26.94 3.55
N PRO A 179 -13.47 26.11 3.13
CA PRO A 179 -12.14 26.59 2.72
C PRO A 179 -12.15 27.61 1.57
N THR A 180 -13.02 27.43 0.57
CA THR A 180 -13.11 28.35 -0.58
C THR A 180 -13.69 29.70 -0.14
N GLY A 181 -14.79 29.69 0.60
CA GLY A 181 -15.42 30.92 1.14
C GLY A 181 -14.48 31.70 2.05
N MET A 182 -13.85 31.01 3.01
CA MET A 182 -12.87 31.59 3.94
C MET A 182 -11.70 32.23 3.19
N THR A 183 -11.11 31.50 2.23
CA THR A 183 -9.97 32.00 1.45
C THR A 183 -10.33 33.27 0.68
N ARG A 184 -11.52 33.32 0.07
CA ARG A 184 -11.99 34.52 -0.66
C ARG A 184 -12.21 35.70 0.27
N ALA A 185 -12.85 35.47 1.42
CA ALA A 185 -13.05 36.51 2.43
C ALA A 185 -11.71 37.09 2.92
N LEU A 186 -10.75 36.22 3.26
CA LEU A 186 -9.42 36.64 3.71
C LEU A 186 -8.65 37.42 2.64
N ARG A 187 -8.74 37.02 1.36
CA ARG A 187 -8.12 37.77 0.25
C ARG A 187 -8.76 39.13 0.07
N HIS A 188 -10.08 39.21 0.13
CA HIS A 188 -10.82 40.47 0.00
C HIS A 188 -10.43 41.49 1.08
N TYR A 189 -10.29 41.03 2.34
CA TYR A 189 -9.88 41.89 3.45
C TYR A 189 -8.36 42.07 3.58
N GLY A 190 -7.55 41.53 2.65
CA GLY A 190 -6.08 41.64 2.70
C GLY A 190 -5.42 40.85 3.83
N LEU A 191 -6.11 39.86 4.40
CA LEU A 191 -5.68 39.09 5.57
C LEU A 191 -5.04 37.73 5.20
N PHE A 192 -5.14 37.28 3.95
CA PHE A 192 -4.62 35.98 3.51
C PHE A 192 -3.12 35.79 3.82
N GLY A 193 -2.32 36.85 3.74
CA GLY A 193 -0.89 36.82 4.05
C GLY A 193 -0.56 36.56 5.53
N GLN A 194 -1.53 36.67 6.44
CA GLN A 194 -1.36 36.40 7.87
C GLN A 194 -1.61 34.92 8.23
N ALA A 195 -2.04 34.09 7.27
CA ALA A 195 -2.32 32.69 7.52
C ALA A 195 -1.05 31.95 7.95
N ALA A 196 -1.12 31.21 9.05
CA ALA A 196 -0.05 30.36 9.52
C ALA A 196 0.30 29.27 8.48
N PRO A 197 1.55 28.79 8.45
CA PRO A 197 1.96 27.72 7.55
C PRO A 197 1.16 26.43 7.82
N SER A 198 0.94 25.64 6.79
CA SER A 198 0.19 24.38 6.90
C SER A 198 0.82 23.39 7.86
N SER A 199 2.14 23.44 8.03
CA SER A 199 2.88 22.55 8.94
C SER A 199 2.39 22.56 10.38
N HIS A 200 1.69 23.59 10.85
CA HIS A 200 1.18 23.66 12.23
C HIS A 200 -0.07 22.79 12.48
N MET A 201 -0.96 22.62 11.49
CA MET A 201 -2.25 21.90 11.65
C MET A 201 -2.51 20.85 10.56
N TYR A 202 -1.96 21.08 9.37
CA TYR A 202 -2.11 20.23 8.18
C TYR A 202 -0.72 19.78 7.67
N PRO A 203 0.12 19.16 8.52
CA PRO A 203 1.44 18.68 8.10
C PRO A 203 1.37 17.58 7.04
N VAL A 204 0.27 16.82 7.01
CA VAL A 204 0.00 15.78 6.02
C VAL A 204 -1.14 16.24 5.10
N PRO A 205 -0.89 16.48 3.80
CA PRO A 205 -1.93 16.92 2.88
C PRO A 205 -2.95 15.81 2.62
N TRP A 206 -4.18 16.18 2.25
CA TRP A 206 -5.27 15.22 2.02
C TRP A 206 -4.94 14.17 0.95
N THR A 207 -4.07 14.47 -0.02
CA THR A 207 -3.63 13.51 -1.05
C THR A 207 -2.82 12.34 -0.48
N ARG A 208 -2.26 12.50 0.72
CA ARG A 208 -1.47 11.50 1.46
C ARG A 208 -2.19 10.96 2.69
N TRP A 209 -3.50 11.17 2.82
CA TRP A 209 -4.24 10.84 4.04
C TRP A 209 -4.09 9.38 4.52
N ARG A 210 -3.93 8.42 3.60
CA ARG A 210 -3.70 6.98 3.92
C ARG A 210 -2.39 6.73 4.65
N ASP A 211 -1.40 7.60 4.45
CA ASP A 211 -0.09 7.48 5.10
C ASP A 211 -0.18 7.62 6.63
N CYS A 212 -1.23 8.29 7.13
CA CYS A 212 -1.52 8.38 8.56
C CYS A 212 -1.87 7.01 9.18
N TYR A 213 -2.35 6.06 8.38
CA TYR A 213 -2.94 4.79 8.85
C TYR A 213 -2.10 3.56 8.46
N ASN A 214 -1.37 3.60 7.34
CA ASN A 214 -0.67 2.44 6.78
C ASN A 214 0.78 2.24 7.28
N GLY A 215 1.24 3.07 8.22
CA GLY A 215 2.60 3.01 8.77
C GLY A 215 3.65 3.80 8.00
N ASN A 216 3.27 4.60 7.00
CA ASN A 216 4.22 5.44 6.26
C ASN A 216 4.63 6.69 7.03
N ILE A 217 3.72 7.28 7.80
CA ILE A 217 4.02 8.38 8.73
C ILE A 217 3.95 7.84 10.15
N ARG A 218 4.91 8.25 10.97
CA ARG A 218 4.99 7.94 12.41
C ARG A 218 4.89 9.22 13.22
N LEU A 219 4.52 9.10 14.49
CA LEU A 219 4.34 10.25 15.39
C LEU A 219 5.64 11.01 15.65
N ALA A 220 6.78 10.31 15.66
CA ALA A 220 8.12 10.90 15.73
C ALA A 220 8.72 11.24 14.34
N GLY A 221 7.90 11.18 13.28
CA GLY A 221 8.34 11.40 11.89
C GLY A 221 8.65 12.87 11.58
N PRO A 222 9.51 13.13 10.58
CA PRO A 222 9.93 14.48 10.22
C PRO A 222 8.77 15.37 9.74
N GLU A 223 7.70 14.77 9.18
CA GLU A 223 6.50 15.49 8.74
C GLU A 223 5.84 16.29 9.87
N LEU A 224 5.96 15.82 11.12
CA LEU A 224 5.30 16.40 12.29
C LEU A 224 6.23 17.29 13.13
N SER A 225 7.47 17.51 12.69
CA SER A 225 8.50 18.23 13.47
C SER A 225 8.10 19.65 13.91
N ASN A 226 7.22 20.32 13.15
CA ASN A 226 6.71 21.66 13.46
C ASN A 226 5.18 21.68 13.66
N ALA A 227 4.58 20.50 13.90
CA ALA A 227 3.13 20.36 13.99
C ALA A 227 2.63 20.53 15.43
N TRP A 228 1.62 21.39 15.59
CA TRP A 228 0.87 21.54 16.85
C TRP A 228 -0.28 20.55 16.91
N CYS A 229 -0.94 20.36 15.76
CA CYS A 229 -1.95 19.34 15.56
C CYS A 229 -1.75 18.65 14.20
N VAL A 230 -2.47 17.55 14.00
CA VAL A 230 -2.60 16.89 12.70
C VAL A 230 -4.06 16.62 12.36
N HIS A 231 -4.46 16.97 11.14
CA HIS A 231 -5.76 16.63 10.58
C HIS A 231 -5.72 15.22 9.97
N LEU A 232 -6.59 14.32 10.43
CA LEU A 232 -6.62 12.90 10.03
C LEU A 232 -7.62 12.57 8.90
N TRP A 233 -8.27 13.60 8.35
CA TRP A 233 -9.11 13.51 7.15
C TRP A 233 -10.27 12.52 7.31
N GLY A 234 -11.07 12.70 8.36
CA GLY A 234 -12.18 11.84 8.75
C GLY A 234 -13.21 11.62 7.65
N GLU A 235 -13.49 12.62 6.80
CA GLU A 235 -14.37 12.44 5.63
C GLU A 235 -13.78 11.48 4.59
N MET A 236 -12.45 11.45 4.44
CA MET A 236 -11.77 10.48 3.57
C MET A 236 -11.82 9.08 4.17
N ALA A 237 -11.53 8.95 5.47
CA ALA A 237 -11.66 7.68 6.20
C ALA A 237 -13.11 7.17 6.23
N ARG A 238 -14.12 8.05 6.23
CA ARG A 238 -15.54 7.68 6.13
C ARG A 238 -15.89 7.11 4.75
N ARG A 239 -15.31 7.66 3.68
CA ARG A 239 -15.47 7.13 2.31
C ARG A 239 -14.74 5.80 2.12
N GLU A 240 -13.72 5.54 2.94
CA GLU A 240 -12.90 4.33 2.93
C GLU A 240 -12.78 3.72 4.34
N PRO A 241 -13.87 3.13 4.88
CA PRO A 241 -13.94 2.70 6.28
C PRO A 241 -12.95 1.58 6.65
N ASP A 242 -12.50 0.80 5.67
CA ASP A 242 -11.44 -0.21 5.81
C ASP A 242 -10.06 0.39 6.14
N ALA A 243 -9.89 1.70 6.07
CA ALA A 243 -8.70 2.40 6.58
C ALA A 243 -8.46 2.07 8.07
N TRP A 244 -9.54 1.98 8.85
CA TRP A 244 -9.47 1.60 10.26
C TRP A 244 -9.16 0.12 10.45
N GLU A 245 -9.74 -0.74 9.61
CA GLU A 245 -9.53 -2.19 9.67
C GLU A 245 -8.08 -2.58 9.30
N ASN A 246 -7.48 -1.84 8.37
CA ASN A 246 -6.11 -2.07 7.88
C ASN A 246 -5.07 -1.14 8.51
N MET A 247 -5.45 -0.37 9.54
CA MET A 247 -4.55 0.53 10.24
C MET A 247 -3.42 -0.25 10.89
N ARG A 248 -2.18 0.15 10.65
CA ARG A 248 -1.01 -0.42 11.33
C ARG A 248 -0.79 0.23 12.68
N ARG A 249 -0.35 -0.54 13.67
CA ARG A 249 -0.07 0.01 15.01
C ARG A 249 1.07 1.02 15.01
N ASN A 250 2.09 0.79 14.18
CA ASN A 250 3.21 1.72 13.99
C ASN A 250 2.92 2.86 13.00
N SER A 251 1.64 3.09 12.66
CA SER A 251 1.21 4.29 11.94
C SER A 251 1.00 5.47 12.88
N LEU A 252 0.92 6.67 12.32
CA LEU A 252 0.59 7.87 13.07
C LEU A 252 -0.70 7.70 13.90
N VAL A 253 -1.78 7.20 13.29
CA VAL A 253 -3.05 7.00 14.00
C VAL A 253 -2.90 5.91 15.07
N GLY A 254 -2.21 4.81 14.77
CA GLY A 254 -1.94 3.75 15.73
C GLY A 254 -1.15 4.23 16.96
N GLU A 255 -0.09 5.00 16.75
CA GLU A 255 0.74 5.56 17.82
C GLU A 255 -0.01 6.63 18.65
N LEU A 256 -0.88 7.43 18.02
CA LEU A 256 -1.73 8.41 18.72
C LEU A 256 -2.80 7.71 19.57
N LEU A 257 -3.40 6.65 19.05
CA LEU A 257 -4.34 5.82 19.78
C LEU A 257 -3.69 5.13 20.99
N ASP A 258 -2.52 4.51 20.81
CA ASP A 258 -1.74 3.90 21.90
C ASP A 258 -1.40 4.94 22.99
N ARG A 259 -1.11 6.19 22.60
CA ARG A 259 -0.75 7.27 23.51
C ARG A 259 -1.94 7.77 24.34
N HIS A 260 -3.08 8.03 23.69
CA HIS A 260 -4.19 8.77 24.30
C HIS A 260 -5.33 7.85 24.78
N LEU A 261 -5.49 6.69 24.16
CA LEU A 261 -6.58 5.74 24.38
C LEU A 261 -6.05 4.28 24.49
N PRO A 262 -5.14 3.97 25.43
CA PRO A 262 -4.47 2.65 25.50
C PRO A 262 -5.42 1.46 25.64
N ASP A 263 -6.62 1.67 26.17
CA ASP A 263 -7.65 0.64 26.37
C ASP A 263 -8.66 0.55 25.20
N HIS A 264 -8.40 1.18 24.05
CA HIS A 264 -9.37 1.22 22.95
C HIS A 264 -9.69 -0.19 22.41
N ALA A 265 -10.96 -0.43 22.08
CA ALA A 265 -11.41 -1.70 21.52
C ALA A 265 -11.03 -1.91 20.03
N GLY A 266 -10.36 -0.93 19.40
CA GLY A 266 -9.97 -0.95 17.98
C GLY A 266 -9.15 -2.16 17.49
N ARG A 267 -8.63 -2.98 18.42
CA ARG A 267 -7.97 -4.31 18.25
C ARG A 267 -6.72 -4.39 17.35
N PRO A 268 -5.86 -5.41 17.55
CA PRO A 268 -5.32 -5.97 18.80
C PRO A 268 -3.85 -5.55 18.99
N ALA A 269 -3.32 -5.72 20.21
CA ALA A 269 -1.87 -5.79 20.40
C ALA A 269 -1.28 -6.81 19.40
N PRO A 270 -0.05 -6.61 18.88
CA PRO A 270 0.55 -7.56 17.96
C PRO A 270 0.48 -8.94 18.59
N GLY A 271 -0.19 -9.86 17.90
CA GLY A 271 -0.22 -11.26 18.30
C GLY A 271 1.20 -11.80 18.38
N PRO A 272 1.41 -12.96 19.04
CA PRO A 272 2.71 -13.59 19.03
C PRO A 272 3.20 -13.73 17.58
N ARG A 273 4.41 -13.23 17.32
CA ARG A 273 5.03 -13.36 15.99
C ARG A 273 5.23 -14.83 15.67
N LYS A 274 4.90 -15.24 14.46
CA LYS A 274 5.18 -16.60 14.00
C LYS A 274 6.68 -16.75 13.78
N LYS A 275 7.30 -17.73 14.45
CA LYS A 275 8.72 -18.02 14.31
C LYS A 275 8.97 -18.90 13.07
N VAL A 276 9.91 -18.47 12.23
CA VAL A 276 10.34 -19.15 11.00
C VAL A 276 11.85 -18.92 10.80
N ASN A 277 12.55 -19.75 10.05
CA ASN A 277 13.95 -19.49 9.72
C ASN A 277 14.03 -18.53 8.52
N ILE A 278 13.27 -18.83 7.47
CA ILE A 278 13.22 -18.05 6.22
C ILE A 278 11.77 -17.67 5.91
N LEU A 279 11.49 -16.37 5.75
CA LEU A 279 10.25 -15.88 5.19
C LEU A 279 10.42 -15.58 3.70
N VAL A 280 9.74 -16.35 2.84
CA VAL A 280 9.68 -16.13 1.40
C VAL A 280 8.48 -15.23 1.09
N GLY A 281 8.75 -14.00 0.64
CA GLY A 281 7.72 -13.09 0.14
C GLY A 281 7.71 -12.99 -1.37
N ILE A 282 6.54 -13.30 -1.93
CA ILE A 282 6.29 -13.35 -3.37
C ILE A 282 5.45 -12.13 -3.74
N CYS A 283 6.08 -11.14 -4.37
CA CYS A 283 5.36 -9.96 -4.86
C CYS A 283 4.49 -10.37 -6.06
N SER A 284 3.19 -10.13 -5.94
CA SER A 284 2.20 -10.41 -6.99
C SER A 284 1.21 -9.24 -7.09
N CYS A 285 0.23 -9.35 -7.97
CA CYS A 285 -0.87 -8.40 -8.11
C CYS A 285 -2.19 -9.11 -8.37
N THR A 286 -3.29 -8.38 -8.21
CA THR A 286 -4.66 -8.87 -8.40
C THR A 286 -4.84 -9.58 -9.75
N GLY A 287 -4.26 -9.05 -10.82
CA GLY A 287 -4.36 -9.61 -12.17
C GLY A 287 -3.55 -10.89 -12.42
N ALA A 288 -2.69 -11.31 -11.48
CA ALA A 288 -1.77 -12.43 -11.66
C ALA A 288 -2.24 -13.74 -11.01
N ALA A 289 -3.56 -13.99 -10.96
CA ALA A 289 -4.14 -15.19 -10.35
C ALA A 289 -3.58 -16.49 -10.94
N ASP A 290 -3.42 -16.56 -12.27
CA ASP A 290 -2.87 -17.74 -12.95
C ASP A 290 -1.42 -18.02 -12.58
N ARG A 291 -0.62 -16.98 -12.32
CA ARG A 291 0.78 -17.12 -11.87
C ARG A 291 0.83 -17.67 -10.46
N ARG A 292 0.07 -17.09 -9.53
CA ARG A 292 -0.03 -17.60 -8.15
C ARG A 292 -0.51 -19.05 -8.12
N LYS A 293 -1.51 -19.38 -8.93
CA LYS A 293 -1.99 -20.76 -9.09
C LYS A 293 -0.85 -21.68 -9.57
N ALA A 294 -0.10 -21.30 -10.60
CA ALA A 294 1.02 -22.10 -11.09
C ALA A 294 2.14 -22.26 -10.06
N CYS A 295 2.46 -21.23 -9.26
CA CYS A 295 3.40 -21.38 -8.14
C CYS A 295 2.92 -22.46 -7.16
N ARG A 296 1.64 -22.44 -6.77
CA ARG A 296 0.99 -23.42 -5.86
C ARG A 296 1.00 -24.84 -6.41
N GLU A 297 0.75 -25.00 -7.70
CA GLU A 297 0.73 -26.28 -8.39
C GLU A 297 2.14 -26.85 -8.65
N THR A 298 3.19 -26.03 -8.47
CA THR A 298 4.59 -26.42 -8.73
C THR A 298 5.43 -26.28 -7.47
N TRP A 299 6.37 -25.33 -7.42
CA TRP A 299 7.40 -25.27 -6.38
C TRP A 299 6.86 -25.01 -4.97
N LEU A 300 5.70 -24.35 -4.80
CA LEU A 300 5.07 -24.18 -3.49
C LEU A 300 4.44 -25.47 -2.97
N SER A 301 4.30 -26.52 -3.78
CA SER A 301 3.85 -27.83 -3.31
C SER A 301 4.92 -28.59 -2.52
N HIS A 302 6.17 -28.11 -2.53
CA HIS A 302 7.34 -28.71 -1.87
C HIS A 302 7.83 -27.89 -0.66
N LEU A 303 6.90 -27.53 0.22
CA LEU A 303 7.21 -26.72 1.42
C LEU A 303 8.28 -27.37 2.31
N GLN A 304 9.12 -26.54 2.92
CA GLN A 304 10.20 -26.97 3.80
C GLN A 304 9.93 -26.53 5.24
N GLU A 305 10.33 -27.35 6.20
CA GLU A 305 10.27 -26.98 7.61
C GLU A 305 11.13 -25.73 7.86
N GLY A 306 10.59 -24.77 8.64
CA GLY A 306 11.26 -23.49 8.88
C GLY A 306 11.20 -22.48 7.74
N VAL A 307 10.63 -22.82 6.57
CA VAL A 307 10.43 -21.89 5.44
C VAL A 307 8.95 -21.57 5.28
N GLU A 308 8.58 -20.30 5.39
CA GLU A 308 7.21 -19.84 5.20
C GLU A 308 7.07 -19.03 3.92
N CYS A 309 6.11 -19.36 3.07
CA CYS A 309 5.84 -18.62 1.84
C CYS A 309 4.54 -17.81 1.94
N ARG A 310 4.57 -16.55 1.51
CA ARG A 310 3.40 -15.67 1.41
C ARG A 310 3.43 -14.83 0.14
N PHE A 311 2.26 -14.64 -0.46
CA PHE A 311 2.06 -13.68 -1.53
C PHE A 311 1.73 -12.30 -0.95
N PHE A 312 2.27 -11.24 -1.53
CA PHE A 312 2.02 -9.86 -1.11
C PHE A 312 1.43 -9.06 -2.28
N LEU A 313 0.20 -8.56 -2.08
CA LEU A 313 -0.56 -7.82 -3.09
C LEU A 313 -0.98 -6.46 -2.57
N GLY A 314 -1.01 -5.45 -3.44
CA GLY A 314 -1.58 -4.14 -3.14
C GLY A 314 -3.10 -4.24 -3.15
N ARG A 315 -3.77 -4.34 -2.00
CA ARG A 315 -5.22 -4.51 -1.93
C ARG A 315 -5.78 -3.95 -0.62
N ARG A 316 -7.05 -3.61 -0.68
CA ARG A 316 -7.86 -3.17 0.47
C ARG A 316 -8.27 -4.32 1.38
N THR A 317 -8.57 -5.47 0.80
CA THR A 317 -9.06 -6.64 1.53
C THR A 317 -8.34 -7.92 1.11
N PRO A 318 -8.19 -8.89 2.04
CA PRO A 318 -7.68 -10.22 1.73
C PRO A 318 -8.50 -10.91 0.62
N LEU A 319 -7.87 -11.85 -0.08
CA LEU A 319 -8.56 -12.69 -1.05
C LEU A 319 -9.24 -13.86 -0.32
N PRO A 320 -10.58 -14.03 -0.41
CA PRO A 320 -11.30 -15.01 0.41
C PRO A 320 -10.83 -16.46 0.23
N ASN A 321 -10.33 -16.81 -0.96
CA ASN A 321 -9.97 -18.18 -1.34
C ASN A 321 -8.45 -18.39 -1.49
N GLU A 322 -7.63 -17.43 -1.05
CA GLU A 322 -6.16 -17.49 -1.12
C GLU A 322 -5.57 -17.14 0.25
N PRO A 323 -5.59 -18.05 1.24
CA PRO A 323 -5.20 -17.75 2.63
C PRO A 323 -3.70 -17.48 2.82
N ASP A 324 -2.90 -17.80 1.82
CA ASP A 324 -1.47 -17.50 1.70
C ASP A 324 -1.19 -16.11 1.10
N VAL A 325 -2.24 -15.35 0.76
CA VAL A 325 -2.14 -13.97 0.29
C VAL A 325 -2.31 -12.98 1.45
N VAL A 326 -1.35 -12.07 1.57
CA VAL A 326 -1.40 -10.90 2.43
C VAL A 326 -1.79 -9.69 1.57
N ALA A 327 -2.90 -9.05 1.95
CA ALA A 327 -3.30 -7.75 1.39
C ALA A 327 -2.51 -6.63 2.08
N LEU A 328 -1.84 -5.80 1.29
CA LEU A 328 -1.14 -4.61 1.73
C LEU A 328 -1.89 -3.40 1.21
N TRP A 329 -2.18 -2.43 2.08
CA TRP A 329 -2.95 -1.25 1.69
C TRP A 329 -2.10 -0.21 0.95
N VAL A 330 -1.71 -0.57 -0.27
CA VAL A 330 -0.85 0.16 -1.22
C VAL A 330 -1.32 -0.11 -2.66
N GLU A 331 -0.82 0.68 -3.61
CA GLU A 331 -1.08 0.48 -5.04
C GLU A 331 -0.59 -0.90 -5.55
N ASP A 332 -1.33 -1.48 -6.50
CA ASP A 332 -1.15 -2.88 -6.93
C ASP A 332 -0.52 -3.04 -8.32
N ASP A 333 0.34 -2.11 -8.71
CA ASP A 333 0.99 -2.15 -10.02
C ASP A 333 2.52 -2.27 -9.91
N TYR A 334 3.14 -2.58 -11.04
CA TYR A 334 4.58 -2.78 -11.14
C TYR A 334 5.38 -1.51 -10.80
N ARG A 335 4.84 -0.33 -11.14
CA ARG A 335 5.51 0.95 -10.91
C ARG A 335 5.62 1.26 -9.42
N HIS A 336 4.66 0.80 -8.61
CA HIS A 336 4.62 0.99 -7.16
C HIS A 336 5.19 -0.18 -6.34
N LEU A 337 5.96 -1.08 -6.97
CA LEU A 337 6.66 -2.15 -6.27
C LEU A 337 7.53 -1.65 -5.09
N PRO A 338 8.21 -0.49 -5.12
CA PRO A 338 8.96 -0.02 -3.94
C PRO A 338 8.08 0.20 -2.71
N ALA A 339 6.92 0.85 -2.88
CA ALA A 339 5.94 1.04 -1.80
C ALA A 339 5.38 -0.31 -1.31
N LYS A 340 5.12 -1.24 -2.23
CA LYS A 340 4.69 -2.62 -1.89
C LYS A 340 5.76 -3.40 -1.15
N GLY A 341 7.02 -3.33 -1.58
CA GLY A 341 8.17 -3.96 -0.93
C GLY A 341 8.37 -3.43 0.49
N LEU A 342 8.33 -2.11 0.68
CA LEU A 342 8.41 -1.52 2.02
C LEU A 342 7.23 -1.93 2.90
N ALA A 343 6.01 -1.96 2.35
CA ALA A 343 4.83 -2.42 3.07
C ALA A 343 4.91 -3.91 3.44
N PHE A 344 5.46 -4.74 2.55
CA PHE A 344 5.76 -6.14 2.82
C PHE A 344 6.78 -6.26 3.96
N TYR A 345 7.91 -5.56 3.91
CA TYR A 345 8.95 -5.64 4.96
C TYR A 345 8.40 -5.22 6.34
N LYS A 346 7.59 -4.16 6.38
CA LYS A 346 6.88 -3.74 7.61
C LYS A 346 5.97 -4.86 8.14
N TYR A 347 5.17 -5.48 7.28
CA TYR A 347 4.30 -6.60 7.65
C TYR A 347 5.11 -7.80 8.16
N ALA A 348 6.21 -8.14 7.49
CA ALA A 348 7.09 -9.23 7.90
C ALA A 348 7.61 -9.03 9.33
N LEU A 349 8.10 -7.83 9.65
CA LEU A 349 8.61 -7.52 10.99
C LEU A 349 7.53 -7.48 12.08
N GLU A 350 6.29 -7.14 11.71
CA GLU A 350 5.14 -7.11 12.60
C GLU A 350 4.65 -8.51 12.96
N HIS A 351 4.61 -9.42 11.99
CA HIS A 351 3.95 -10.72 12.14
C HIS A 351 4.90 -11.91 12.29
N TYR A 352 6.20 -11.78 11.98
CA TYR A 352 7.15 -12.89 11.97
C TYR A 352 8.44 -12.60 12.74
N GLU A 353 8.93 -13.63 13.44
CA GLU A 353 10.30 -13.74 13.94
C GLU A 353 11.06 -14.63 12.95
N PHE A 354 11.85 -14.01 12.07
CA PHE A 354 12.60 -14.68 11.00
C PHE A 354 14.09 -14.30 11.05
N ASP A 355 14.97 -15.20 10.61
CA ASP A 355 16.40 -14.92 10.48
C ASP A 355 16.71 -14.27 9.12
N TRP A 356 16.07 -14.80 8.07
CA TRP A 356 16.23 -14.34 6.68
C TRP A 356 14.89 -14.12 6.00
N LEU A 357 14.85 -13.14 5.08
CA LEU A 357 13.72 -12.87 4.20
C LEU A 357 14.18 -13.05 2.75
N PHE A 358 13.51 -13.92 1.99
CA PHE A 358 13.70 -14.06 0.55
C PHE A 358 12.61 -13.31 -0.19
N LYS A 359 12.96 -12.33 -1.01
CA LYS A 359 12.00 -11.65 -1.89
C LYS A 359 12.12 -12.20 -3.31
N CYS A 360 11.00 -12.51 -3.95
CA CYS A 360 10.93 -12.83 -5.37
C CYS A 360 9.60 -12.38 -6.00
N ASP A 361 9.48 -12.57 -7.32
CA ASP A 361 8.27 -12.26 -8.09
C ASP A 361 7.46 -13.54 -8.40
N ASP A 362 6.19 -13.39 -8.76
CA ASP A 362 5.28 -14.51 -9.06
C ASP A 362 5.56 -15.27 -10.38
N ASP A 363 6.57 -14.85 -11.14
CA ASP A 363 7.14 -15.56 -12.29
C ASP A 363 8.55 -16.10 -12.01
N THR A 364 8.83 -16.40 -10.74
CA THR A 364 10.04 -17.08 -10.27
C THR A 364 9.74 -18.55 -9.97
N TYR A 365 10.60 -19.46 -10.43
CA TYR A 365 10.65 -20.83 -9.90
C TYR A 365 11.70 -20.89 -8.79
N LEU A 366 11.35 -21.46 -7.63
CA LEU A 366 12.22 -21.48 -6.46
C LEU A 366 12.38 -22.88 -5.88
N VAL A 367 13.62 -23.33 -5.73
CA VAL A 367 13.94 -24.64 -5.16
C VAL A 367 14.14 -24.49 -3.65
N LEU A 368 13.07 -24.67 -2.89
CA LEU A 368 12.97 -24.28 -1.47
C LEU A 368 13.99 -25.00 -0.57
N ASP A 369 14.27 -26.27 -0.79
CA ASP A 369 15.25 -27.07 -0.02
C ASP A 369 16.69 -26.59 -0.18
N ARG A 370 16.98 -25.78 -1.22
CA ARG A 370 18.31 -25.20 -1.45
C ARG A 370 18.47 -23.80 -0.86
N LEU A 371 17.39 -23.14 -0.39
CA LEU A 371 17.45 -21.76 0.09
C LEU A 371 18.37 -21.59 1.29
N GLU A 372 18.27 -22.46 2.29
CA GLU A 372 19.04 -22.36 3.54
C GLU A 372 20.55 -22.38 3.27
N SER A 373 21.00 -23.09 2.22
CA SER A 373 22.41 -23.13 1.82
C SER A 373 22.97 -21.78 1.32
N LEU A 374 22.12 -20.78 1.08
CA LEU A 374 22.51 -19.42 0.73
C LEU A 374 22.56 -18.48 1.95
N CYS A 375 22.01 -18.89 3.10
CA CYS A 375 22.01 -18.12 4.32
C CYS A 375 23.38 -18.18 5.01
N ASP A 376 24.08 -17.05 5.07
CA ASP A 376 25.41 -16.94 5.69
C ASP A 376 25.53 -15.63 6.45
N GLY A 377 25.68 -15.71 7.78
CA GLY A 377 25.72 -14.55 8.69
C GLY A 377 26.91 -13.60 8.48
N ARG A 378 27.84 -13.94 7.58
CA ARG A 378 28.87 -12.99 7.10
C ARG A 378 28.30 -11.91 6.19
N TYR A 379 27.13 -12.15 5.61
CA TYR A 379 26.47 -11.26 4.67
C TYR A 379 25.11 -10.81 5.20
N ASP A 380 24.63 -9.71 4.66
CA ASP A 380 23.33 -9.11 4.97
C ASP A 380 22.40 -9.16 3.75
N LEU A 381 22.97 -9.14 2.54
CA LEU A 381 22.24 -9.24 1.26
C LEU A 381 22.91 -10.29 0.35
N VAL A 382 22.15 -11.31 -0.05
CA VAL A 382 22.59 -12.33 -1.03
C VAL A 382 21.72 -12.24 -2.28
N GLY A 383 22.33 -12.06 -3.45
CA GLY A 383 21.62 -11.88 -4.72
C GLY A 383 22.29 -12.59 -5.89
N ASP A 384 21.72 -12.45 -7.08
CA ASP A 384 22.32 -12.96 -8.32
C ASP A 384 23.60 -12.19 -8.71
N MET A 385 24.25 -12.60 -9.78
CA MET A 385 25.49 -11.97 -10.28
C MET A 385 25.33 -10.47 -10.59
N SER A 386 24.12 -9.99 -10.87
CA SER A 386 23.82 -8.54 -10.98
C SER A 386 24.25 -7.74 -9.76
N LEU A 387 24.22 -8.34 -8.56
CA LEU A 387 24.62 -7.68 -7.34
C LEU A 387 26.12 -7.33 -7.35
N ALA A 388 26.95 -8.21 -7.89
CA ALA A 388 28.38 -7.92 -8.09
C ALA A 388 28.59 -6.92 -9.23
N ASP A 389 27.88 -7.09 -10.34
CA ASP A 389 28.14 -6.33 -11.58
C ASP A 389 27.61 -4.89 -11.52
N ARG A 390 26.42 -4.70 -10.94
CA ARG A 390 25.66 -3.43 -10.96
C ARG A 390 25.46 -2.83 -9.57
N GLY A 391 25.70 -3.61 -8.53
CA GLY A 391 25.55 -3.17 -7.14
C GLY A 391 24.15 -3.31 -6.55
N PHE A 392 23.24 -4.00 -7.23
CA PHE A 392 21.90 -4.33 -6.74
C PHE A 392 21.48 -5.68 -7.35
N PRO A 393 20.70 -6.50 -6.61
CA PRO A 393 20.24 -7.79 -7.12
C PRO A 393 19.16 -7.59 -8.19
N SER A 394 18.86 -8.64 -8.95
CA SER A 394 17.65 -8.75 -9.75
C SER A 394 16.46 -9.09 -8.85
N GLY A 395 15.39 -8.30 -8.91
CA GLY A 395 14.17 -8.57 -8.16
C GLY A 395 13.50 -9.89 -8.51
N GLY A 396 13.68 -10.33 -9.76
CA GLY A 396 13.10 -11.56 -10.30
C GLY A 396 13.92 -12.82 -10.07
N ALA A 397 15.25 -12.74 -10.12
CA ALA A 397 16.10 -13.84 -9.63
C ALA A 397 15.81 -14.14 -8.15
N GLY A 398 15.34 -13.12 -7.43
CA GLY A 398 15.13 -13.09 -6.01
C GLY A 398 16.43 -12.83 -5.25
N TYR A 399 16.29 -12.41 -4.00
CA TYR A 399 17.41 -12.12 -3.12
C TYR A 399 17.04 -12.35 -1.65
N LEU A 400 18.03 -12.74 -0.86
CA LEU A 400 17.93 -12.90 0.60
C LEU A 400 18.40 -11.64 1.31
N MET A 401 17.70 -11.26 2.36
CA MET A 401 18.09 -10.22 3.30
C MET A 401 18.09 -10.77 4.73
N SER A 402 19.11 -10.44 5.51
CA SER A 402 19.10 -10.72 6.94
C SER A 402 18.00 -9.89 7.62
N ARG A 403 17.46 -10.38 8.74
CA ARG A 403 16.48 -9.62 9.52
C ARG A 403 16.96 -8.20 9.85
N ALA A 404 18.22 -8.06 10.27
CA ALA A 404 18.81 -6.77 10.60
C ALA A 404 18.76 -5.79 9.42
N LEU A 405 19.07 -6.25 8.19
CA LEU A 405 18.95 -5.42 7.00
C LEU A 405 17.50 -5.01 6.73
N VAL A 406 16.54 -5.91 6.91
CA VAL A 406 15.11 -5.58 6.76
C VAL A 406 14.67 -4.53 7.79
N GLU A 407 15.13 -4.64 9.04
CA GLU A 407 14.89 -3.63 10.09
C GLU A 407 15.48 -2.27 9.72
N ASP A 408 16.73 -2.23 9.25
CA ASP A 408 17.39 -0.99 8.80
C ASP A 408 16.69 -0.37 7.59
N MET A 409 16.25 -1.18 6.61
CA MET A 409 15.49 -0.71 5.45
C MET A 409 14.15 -0.10 5.86
N VAL A 410 13.44 -0.71 6.81
CA VAL A 410 12.17 -0.18 7.33
C VAL A 410 12.39 1.10 8.14
N ALA A 411 13.45 1.16 8.94
CA ALA A 411 13.82 2.34 9.71
C ALA A 411 14.17 3.55 8.81
N HIS A 412 14.70 3.29 7.61
CA HIS A 412 15.01 4.30 6.58
C HIS A 412 14.00 4.31 5.43
N GLY A 413 12.77 3.86 5.70
CA GLY A 413 11.72 3.75 4.69
C GLY A 413 11.29 5.10 4.09
N ASP A 414 11.57 6.22 4.76
CA ASP A 414 11.37 7.59 4.27
C ASP A 414 12.23 7.91 3.04
N ARG A 415 13.35 7.21 2.86
CA ARG A 415 14.24 7.33 1.69
C ARG A 415 13.77 6.48 0.50
N VAL A 416 12.78 5.62 0.68
CA VAL A 416 12.25 4.75 -0.39
C VAL A 416 11.19 5.53 -1.18
N PRO A 417 11.43 5.86 -2.46
CA PRO A 417 10.41 6.53 -3.27
C PRO A 417 9.21 5.62 -3.47
N VAL A 418 8.02 6.21 -3.60
CA VAL A 418 6.75 5.47 -3.76
C VAL A 418 6.72 4.63 -5.04
N ALA A 419 7.45 5.05 -6.08
CA ALA A 419 7.47 4.41 -7.40
C ALA A 419 8.90 4.26 -7.95
N GLY A 420 9.13 3.22 -8.77
CA GLY A 420 10.41 2.96 -9.42
C GLY A 420 10.75 1.47 -9.51
N ALA A 421 12.01 1.18 -9.84
CA ALA A 421 12.54 -0.19 -9.83
C ALA A 421 12.92 -0.59 -8.40
N GLU A 422 12.11 -1.46 -7.80
CA GLU A 422 12.20 -1.90 -6.40
C GLU A 422 13.55 -2.48 -6.03
N ASP A 423 14.08 -3.39 -6.84
CA ASP A 423 15.36 -4.04 -6.66
C ASP A 423 16.56 -3.07 -6.70
N VAL A 424 16.53 -2.11 -7.63
CA VAL A 424 17.52 -1.02 -7.71
C VAL A 424 17.46 -0.14 -6.47
N ILE A 425 16.25 0.22 -6.02
CA ILE A 425 16.03 1.12 -4.88
C ILE A 425 16.53 0.46 -3.59
N PHE A 426 16.05 -0.76 -3.28
CA PHE A 426 16.46 -1.45 -2.06
C PHE A 426 17.91 -1.92 -2.12
N GLY A 427 18.42 -2.33 -3.28
CA GLY A 427 19.83 -2.68 -3.45
C GLY A 427 20.77 -1.49 -3.19
N LYS A 428 20.42 -0.30 -3.68
CA LYS A 428 21.18 0.93 -3.37
C LYS A 428 21.08 1.30 -1.90
N LEU A 429 19.88 1.27 -1.33
CA LEU A 429 19.68 1.57 0.09
C LEU A 429 20.48 0.62 0.98
N ALA A 430 20.49 -0.68 0.69
CA ALA A 430 21.30 -1.66 1.41
C ALA A 430 22.80 -1.28 1.41
N ARG A 431 23.34 -0.86 0.27
CA ARG A 431 24.75 -0.44 0.18
C ARG A 431 25.02 0.85 0.93
N GLU A 432 24.11 1.82 0.87
CA GLU A 432 24.22 3.07 1.61
C GLU A 432 24.17 2.84 3.13
N LEU A 433 23.46 1.80 3.57
CA LEU A 433 23.41 1.35 4.97
C LEU A 433 24.61 0.47 5.37
N GLY A 434 25.53 0.18 4.44
CA GLY A 434 26.74 -0.60 4.70
C GLY A 434 26.55 -2.12 4.73
N ALA A 435 25.47 -2.63 4.12
CA ALA A 435 25.20 -4.07 4.05
C ALA A 435 26.36 -4.84 3.41
N ARG A 436 26.75 -5.96 4.02
CA ARG A 436 27.74 -6.90 3.47
C ARG A 436 27.06 -7.73 2.39
N ILE A 437 27.53 -7.64 1.16
CA ILE A 437 26.87 -8.26 0.00
C ILE A 437 27.56 -9.55 -0.46
N HIS A 438 26.78 -10.50 -0.97
CA HIS A 438 27.28 -11.70 -1.65
C HIS A 438 26.49 -11.98 -2.92
N ALA A 439 27.18 -12.05 -4.06
CA ALA A 439 26.57 -12.45 -5.33
C ALA A 439 26.82 -13.95 -5.57
N THR A 440 25.79 -14.66 -6.01
CA THR A 440 25.85 -16.09 -6.31
C THR A 440 25.29 -16.39 -7.70
N PRO A 441 25.91 -17.29 -8.48
CA PRO A 441 25.33 -17.74 -9.75
C PRO A 441 24.12 -18.66 -9.51
N ARG A 442 23.86 -19.12 -8.28
CA ARG A 442 22.76 -20.05 -8.01
C ARG A 442 21.38 -19.36 -8.03
N LEU A 443 21.33 -18.04 -7.86
CA LEU A 443 20.16 -17.22 -8.15
C LEU A 443 20.29 -16.67 -9.57
N PHE A 444 19.21 -16.73 -10.36
CA PHE A 444 19.34 -16.45 -11.78
C PHE A 444 18.21 -15.63 -12.39
N LEU A 445 18.59 -14.53 -13.07
CA LEU A 445 17.69 -13.51 -13.62
C LEU A 445 16.97 -13.90 -14.91
N SER A 446 17.22 -15.10 -15.43
CA SER A 446 16.60 -15.61 -16.64
C SER A 446 16.04 -17.01 -16.38
N HIS A 447 15.31 -17.53 -17.37
CA HIS A 447 14.71 -18.84 -17.31
C HIS A 447 15.67 -19.97 -17.74
N VAL A 448 16.86 -19.64 -18.24
CA VAL A 448 17.85 -20.59 -18.76
C VAL A 448 19.26 -20.24 -18.29
N PRO A 449 19.94 -21.14 -17.54
CA PRO A 449 19.52 -22.50 -17.23
C PRO A 449 18.45 -22.54 -16.13
N ALA A 450 17.48 -23.42 -16.29
CA ALA A 450 16.49 -23.70 -15.26
C ALA A 450 17.07 -24.61 -14.16
N PRO A 451 16.54 -24.56 -12.93
CA PRO A 451 16.85 -25.57 -11.92
C PRO A 451 16.41 -26.97 -12.38
N HIS A 452 17.24 -27.97 -12.09
CA HIS A 452 16.89 -29.39 -12.23
C HIS A 452 17.77 -30.24 -11.29
N ARG A 453 17.48 -31.55 -11.21
CA ARG A 453 18.14 -32.49 -10.29
C ARG A 453 19.65 -32.68 -10.48
N LEU A 454 20.21 -32.23 -11.60
CA LEU A 454 21.65 -32.39 -11.94
C LEU A 454 22.43 -31.07 -11.86
N ASN A 455 21.80 -29.99 -11.41
CA ASN A 455 22.48 -28.73 -11.12
C ASN A 455 22.14 -28.26 -9.70
N ASP A 456 22.80 -27.19 -9.24
CA ASP A 456 22.66 -26.61 -7.90
C ASP A 456 21.93 -25.25 -7.89
N ARG A 457 21.27 -24.88 -9.00
CA ARG A 457 20.50 -23.63 -9.12
C ARG A 457 19.38 -23.58 -8.09
N VAL A 458 19.18 -22.42 -7.48
CA VAL A 458 18.13 -22.17 -6.50
C VAL A 458 16.91 -21.51 -7.14
N SER A 459 17.12 -20.59 -8.09
CA SER A 459 16.02 -19.89 -8.76
C SER A 459 16.20 -19.77 -10.26
N ALA A 460 15.07 -19.56 -10.95
CA ALA A 460 15.00 -19.04 -12.31
C ALA A 460 13.84 -18.06 -12.45
N HIS A 461 14.02 -17.05 -13.29
CA HIS A 461 13.06 -15.95 -13.48
C HIS A 461 12.42 -15.97 -14.87
N TRP A 462 11.48 -15.05 -15.14
CA TRP A 462 10.67 -14.98 -16.36
C TRP A 462 9.97 -16.30 -16.67
N CYS A 463 9.51 -17.02 -15.66
CA CYS A 463 8.81 -18.27 -15.81
C CYS A 463 7.31 -18.02 -15.97
N SER A 464 6.80 -18.18 -17.20
CA SER A 464 5.35 -18.27 -17.41
C SER A 464 4.75 -19.47 -16.66
N PRO A 465 3.43 -19.51 -16.41
CA PRO A 465 2.77 -20.67 -15.80
C PRO A 465 3.18 -22.01 -16.42
N GLY A 466 3.16 -22.13 -17.76
CA GLY A 466 3.61 -23.35 -18.44
C GLY A 466 5.10 -23.65 -18.25
N ARG A 467 5.94 -22.62 -18.11
CA ARG A 467 7.37 -22.81 -17.83
C ARG A 467 7.61 -23.31 -16.40
N LEU A 468 6.87 -22.81 -15.41
CA LEU A 468 6.93 -23.32 -14.03
C LEU A 468 6.65 -24.82 -14.01
N HIS A 469 5.59 -25.28 -14.67
CA HIS A 469 5.25 -26.70 -14.80
C HIS A 469 6.30 -27.48 -15.59
N GLY A 470 6.90 -26.88 -16.62
CA GLY A 470 8.01 -27.51 -17.33
C GLY A 470 9.24 -27.73 -16.43
N ILE A 471 9.59 -26.77 -15.57
CA ILE A 471 10.69 -26.93 -14.61
C ILE A 471 10.34 -28.02 -13.58
N GLU A 472 9.13 -28.00 -13.06
CA GLU A 472 8.59 -29.01 -12.15
C GLU A 472 8.75 -30.43 -12.69
N ALA A 473 8.40 -30.64 -13.96
CA ALA A 473 8.52 -31.94 -14.63
C ALA A 473 9.98 -32.43 -14.71
N LEU A 474 10.96 -31.53 -14.85
CA LEU A 474 12.37 -31.91 -14.88
C LEU A 474 12.88 -32.46 -13.53
N PHE A 475 12.22 -32.10 -12.43
CA PHE A 475 12.56 -32.60 -11.09
C PHE A 475 11.83 -33.89 -10.75
N TYR A 476 10.50 -33.88 -10.86
CA TYR A 476 9.65 -34.84 -10.17
C TYR A 476 8.92 -35.82 -11.10
N ASP A 477 8.76 -35.48 -12.38
CA ASP A 477 8.08 -36.37 -13.32
C ASP A 477 8.98 -37.54 -13.72
N LYS A 478 8.32 -38.66 -14.01
CA LYS A 478 8.95 -39.74 -14.77
C LYS A 478 8.94 -39.36 -16.25
N PRO A 479 10.03 -39.63 -17.00
CA PRO A 479 10.04 -39.40 -18.44
C PRO A 479 8.89 -40.16 -19.11
N VAL A 480 8.15 -39.48 -19.99
CA VAL A 480 7.10 -40.08 -20.83
C VAL A 480 7.70 -40.93 -21.94
N ALA A 481 8.93 -40.61 -22.36
CA ALA A 481 9.73 -41.38 -23.30
C ALA A 481 11.23 -41.20 -23.05
N VAL A 482 12.01 -42.22 -23.38
CA VAL A 482 13.47 -42.26 -23.28
C VAL A 482 14.05 -42.74 -24.59
N TYR A 483 15.03 -42.01 -25.13
CA TYR A 483 15.71 -42.35 -26.37
C TYR A 483 17.22 -42.39 -26.16
N ASP A 484 17.86 -43.46 -26.61
CA ASP A 484 19.30 -43.53 -26.78
C ASP A 484 19.72 -42.58 -27.91
N ALA A 485 20.56 -41.62 -27.58
CA ALA A 485 20.98 -40.55 -28.47
C ALA A 485 22.45 -40.70 -28.86
N VAL A 486 22.70 -40.76 -30.16
CA VAL A 486 24.05 -40.75 -30.76
C VAL A 486 24.19 -39.50 -31.59
N HIS A 487 24.86 -38.49 -31.03
CA HIS A 487 25.16 -37.22 -31.69
C HIS A 487 26.64 -37.19 -32.14
N PRO A 488 27.03 -36.40 -33.17
CA PRO A 488 28.43 -36.30 -33.61
C PRO A 488 29.46 -35.99 -32.52
N TYR A 489 29.04 -35.31 -31.45
CA TYR A 489 29.93 -34.86 -30.37
C TYR A 489 29.68 -35.57 -29.03
N TRP A 490 28.61 -36.35 -28.89
CA TRP A 490 28.25 -36.94 -27.60
C TRP A 490 27.31 -38.15 -27.76
N ARG A 491 27.28 -38.98 -26.71
CA ARG A 491 26.32 -40.08 -26.57
C ARG A 491 25.69 -39.97 -25.19
N ASP A 492 24.37 -40.08 -25.13
CA ASP A 492 23.58 -39.91 -23.90
C ASP A 492 22.18 -40.50 -24.07
N GLU A 493 21.38 -40.49 -23.01
CA GLU A 493 19.93 -40.67 -23.10
C GLU A 493 19.24 -39.29 -23.22
N LEU A 494 18.21 -39.19 -24.05
CA LEU A 494 17.25 -38.09 -24.00
C LEU A 494 15.98 -38.53 -23.29
N LEU A 495 15.72 -37.88 -22.16
CA LEU A 495 14.54 -38.05 -21.34
C LEU A 495 13.52 -37.00 -21.76
N PHE A 496 12.36 -37.41 -22.25
CA PHE A 496 11.25 -36.55 -22.61
C PHE A 496 10.21 -36.55 -21.49
N PHE A 497 9.68 -35.38 -21.15
CA PHE A 497 8.73 -35.18 -20.05
C PHE A 497 7.44 -34.55 -20.58
N THR A 498 6.45 -34.44 -19.70
CA THR A 498 5.26 -33.61 -19.95
C THR A 498 5.65 -32.14 -20.17
N HIS A 499 4.70 -31.31 -20.61
CA HIS A 499 4.92 -29.87 -20.84
C HIS A 499 6.06 -29.56 -21.83
N ASP A 500 6.21 -30.42 -22.84
CA ASP A 500 7.15 -30.28 -23.94
C ASP A 500 8.63 -30.14 -23.51
N ARG A 501 9.01 -30.67 -22.35
CA ARG A 501 10.40 -30.61 -21.85
C ARG A 501 11.18 -31.86 -22.18
N PHE A 502 12.48 -31.69 -22.40
CA PHE A 502 13.41 -32.82 -22.46
C PHE A 502 14.72 -32.48 -21.75
N MET A 503 15.46 -33.51 -21.34
CA MET A 503 16.74 -33.41 -20.65
C MET A 503 17.68 -34.55 -21.07
N ARG A 504 18.95 -34.23 -21.23
CA ARG A 504 20.03 -35.22 -21.33
C ARG A 504 20.27 -35.92 -19.99
N GLY A 505 20.23 -37.24 -20.00
CA GLY A 505 20.27 -38.09 -18.81
C GLY A 505 21.55 -37.91 -17.98
N ALA A 506 22.71 -37.85 -18.63
CA ALA A 506 23.99 -37.70 -17.93
C ALA A 506 24.40 -36.25 -17.70
N SER A 507 24.24 -35.37 -18.70
CA SER A 507 24.74 -33.98 -18.61
C SER A 507 23.74 -32.98 -18.03
N GLY A 508 22.45 -33.31 -17.98
CA GLY A 508 21.39 -32.40 -17.54
C GLY A 508 21.11 -31.26 -18.51
N CYS A 509 21.64 -31.25 -19.74
CA CYS A 509 21.28 -30.23 -20.73
C CYS A 509 19.79 -30.36 -21.07
N THR A 510 19.06 -29.26 -20.96
CA THR A 510 17.61 -29.24 -21.13
C THR A 510 17.18 -28.47 -22.38
N GLY A 511 15.92 -28.63 -22.73
CA GLY A 511 15.28 -27.83 -23.77
C GLY A 511 13.79 -28.06 -23.81
N ARG A 512 13.17 -27.56 -24.89
CA ARG A 512 11.80 -27.89 -25.28
C ARG A 512 11.78 -28.67 -26.58
N TYR A 513 10.79 -29.52 -26.76
CA TYR A 513 10.63 -30.25 -28.02
C TYR A 513 9.27 -29.99 -28.67
N THR A 514 9.20 -30.11 -29.99
CA THR A 514 7.94 -30.20 -30.72
C THR A 514 7.98 -31.41 -31.63
N LEU A 515 6.83 -32.07 -31.80
CA LEU A 515 6.69 -33.20 -32.72
C LEU A 515 5.48 -32.97 -33.62
N GLN A 516 5.71 -32.71 -34.89
CA GLN A 516 4.66 -32.45 -35.89
C GLN A 516 4.96 -33.20 -37.18
N ASP A 517 3.99 -33.95 -37.72
CA ASP A 517 4.11 -34.68 -38.99
C ASP A 517 5.37 -35.56 -39.10
N GLY A 518 5.75 -36.22 -38.00
CA GLY A 518 6.95 -37.06 -37.92
C GLY A 518 8.26 -36.28 -37.85
N VAL A 519 8.22 -34.97 -37.61
CA VAL A 519 9.37 -34.08 -37.47
C VAL A 519 9.52 -33.68 -36.00
N LEU A 520 10.59 -34.16 -35.35
CA LEU A 520 10.96 -33.80 -33.99
C LEU A 520 11.93 -32.62 -34.02
N THR A 521 11.57 -31.50 -33.41
CA THR A 521 12.50 -30.37 -33.24
C THR A 521 12.87 -30.22 -31.77
N LEU A 522 14.16 -30.29 -31.47
CA LEU A 522 14.74 -30.07 -30.16
C LEU A 522 15.24 -28.63 -30.07
N PHE A 523 14.51 -27.80 -29.33
CA PHE A 523 14.91 -26.45 -28.97
C PHE A 523 15.73 -26.51 -27.69
N TRP A 524 17.05 -26.66 -27.84
CA TRP A 524 17.98 -26.68 -26.73
C TRP A 524 18.02 -25.33 -26.01
N ASP A 525 18.16 -25.36 -24.69
CA ASP A 525 18.28 -24.14 -23.90
C ASP A 525 19.64 -23.45 -24.13
N ASN A 526 20.69 -24.23 -24.38
CA ASN A 526 22.07 -23.72 -24.52
C ASN A 526 22.66 -23.90 -25.93
N TRP A 527 21.98 -24.59 -26.84
CA TRP A 527 22.47 -24.89 -28.20
C TRP A 527 21.46 -24.45 -29.26
N GLU A 528 21.90 -24.43 -30.51
CA GLU A 528 21.01 -24.17 -31.65
C GLU A 528 19.95 -25.28 -31.80
N PRO A 529 18.72 -24.96 -32.25
CA PRO A 529 17.70 -25.97 -32.47
C PRO A 529 18.09 -27.04 -33.48
N GLU A 530 17.72 -28.29 -33.18
CA GLU A 530 18.01 -29.43 -34.03
C GLU A 530 16.73 -30.17 -34.42
N THR A 531 16.52 -30.34 -35.73
CA THR A 531 15.36 -31.05 -36.27
C THR A 531 15.76 -32.44 -36.76
N LEU A 532 15.00 -33.47 -36.38
CA LEU A 532 15.14 -34.85 -36.81
C LEU A 532 13.84 -35.33 -37.45
N LYS A 533 13.93 -36.27 -38.40
CA LYS A 533 12.77 -36.89 -39.05
C LYS A 533 12.61 -38.32 -38.58
N ALA A 534 11.36 -38.76 -38.45
CA ALA A 534 11.04 -40.14 -38.17
C ALA A 534 11.54 -41.05 -39.30
N ASP A 535 12.21 -42.14 -38.96
CA ASP A 535 12.80 -43.10 -39.90
C ASP A 535 12.29 -44.55 -39.71
N GLY A 536 11.16 -44.69 -39.01
CA GLY A 536 10.49 -45.96 -38.75
C GLY A 536 10.99 -46.70 -37.50
N HIS A 537 12.22 -46.42 -37.05
CA HIS A 537 12.81 -47.02 -35.84
C HIS A 537 13.11 -45.99 -34.75
N GLY A 538 13.13 -44.71 -35.08
CA GLY A 538 13.30 -43.60 -34.15
C GLY A 538 13.27 -42.27 -34.89
N PHE A 539 14.27 -41.42 -34.65
CA PHE A 539 14.46 -40.16 -35.37
C PHE A 539 15.91 -40.01 -35.81
N SER A 540 16.12 -39.44 -37.00
CA SER A 540 17.48 -39.17 -37.48
C SER A 540 17.61 -37.90 -38.31
N ARG A 541 18.83 -37.35 -38.30
CA ARG A 541 19.31 -36.34 -39.25
C ARG A 541 20.82 -36.51 -39.43
N GLY A 542 21.24 -36.92 -40.62
CA GLY A 542 22.66 -37.13 -40.90
C GLY A 542 23.27 -38.15 -39.95
N SER A 543 24.18 -37.71 -39.08
CA SER A 543 24.86 -38.53 -38.07
C SER A 543 24.30 -38.39 -36.65
N PHE A 544 23.18 -37.69 -36.47
CA PHE A 544 22.44 -37.64 -35.22
C PHE A 544 21.26 -38.63 -35.26
N PHE A 545 21.25 -39.59 -34.34
CA PHE A 545 20.22 -40.63 -34.22
C PHE A 545 19.62 -40.66 -32.82
N LEU A 546 18.31 -40.87 -32.75
CA LEU A 546 17.55 -41.14 -31.53
C LEU A 546 16.83 -42.47 -31.70
N THR A 547 17.16 -43.46 -30.88
CA THR A 547 16.51 -44.78 -30.88
C THR A 547 15.73 -44.95 -29.58
N PRO A 548 14.48 -45.42 -29.57
CA PRO A 548 13.75 -45.67 -28.33
C PRO A 548 14.52 -46.64 -27.44
N ALA A 549 14.74 -46.26 -26.18
CA ALA A 549 15.36 -47.15 -25.21
C ALA A 549 14.44 -48.37 -24.95
N ALA A 550 15.03 -49.48 -24.51
CA ALA A 550 14.30 -50.73 -24.29
C ALA A 550 13.12 -50.53 -23.31
N GLY A 551 11.89 -50.82 -23.78
CA GLY A 551 10.67 -50.65 -22.99
C GLY A 551 10.13 -49.22 -22.93
N SER A 552 10.76 -48.25 -23.60
CA SER A 552 10.24 -46.89 -23.72
C SER A 552 9.01 -46.84 -24.62
N ARG A 553 8.07 -45.96 -24.27
CA ARG A 553 6.97 -45.58 -25.15
C ARG A 553 7.45 -44.58 -26.21
N PRO A 554 6.76 -44.46 -27.36
CA PRO A 554 6.99 -43.37 -28.30
C PRO A 554 6.70 -42.01 -27.64
N ILE A 555 7.38 -40.95 -28.10
CA ILE A 555 7.05 -39.58 -27.70
C ILE A 555 5.57 -39.33 -28.02
N PRO A 556 4.74 -38.94 -27.04
CA PRO A 556 3.34 -38.65 -27.29
C PRO A 556 3.22 -37.46 -28.25
N PHE A 557 2.24 -37.51 -29.17
CA PHE A 557 1.86 -36.33 -29.95
C PHE A 557 1.40 -35.25 -28.97
N PRO A 558 1.87 -33.99 -29.07
CA PRO A 558 1.36 -32.92 -28.23
C PRO A 558 -0.15 -32.80 -28.49
N GLU A 559 -0.96 -32.85 -27.42
CA GLU A 559 -2.34 -32.41 -27.50
C GLU A 559 -2.29 -30.94 -27.95
N SER A 560 -2.89 -30.65 -29.10
CA SER A 560 -2.93 -29.32 -29.67
C SER A 560 -3.49 -28.34 -28.64
N VAL A 561 -2.64 -27.43 -28.16
CA VAL A 561 -3.06 -26.31 -27.32
C VAL A 561 -3.85 -25.34 -28.22
N SER A 562 -5.17 -25.27 -28.01
CA SER A 562 -6.04 -24.20 -28.53
C SER A 562 -5.92 -22.94 -27.68
#